data_AF-A0A519QXY9-F1
#
_entry.id   AF-A0A519QXY9-F1
#
_cell.length_a   1.000
_cell.length_b   1.000
_cell.length_c   1.000
_cell.angle_alpha   90.00
_cell.angle_beta   90.00
_cell.angle_gamma   90.00
#
_symmetry.space_group_name_H-M   'P 1'
#
loop_
_entity.id
_entity.type
_entity.pdbx_description
1 polymer ?
#
loop_
_entity_poly.entity_id
_entity_poly.type
_entity_poly.pdbx_seq_one_letter_code
_entity_poly.pdbx_strand_id
1 'polypeptide(L)'
;MGPAPPIRVVERLALPACWADGHNRFAGNSFRKNTVAPHRIVFANEKGGTGKSTTAVHVAVALAYQGAKVAAIDLDPRQRTLHRYLENRAETVRRRDIDLPTPRFDVFNGAETGAGVEALEALASEVGEGMDFLLFDTPGRDDPFARHVATTADTLVTPLNDSFVDFDLIGQVDAETFKVRRLSFYAELIWEARKKRAMATIKDQRREMDWVVVRNRTGFTEARNMRRIEQALTELSKRVGFRVTGGLSERVIYRELFPSGLTLLDKGHLGELGTSHLVARQELRQLIAGLNLPTPAQRQKELALAEPA
;
A
#
# COMPACT_ATOMS: atom_id res chain seq x y z
N MET A 1 50.40 23.14 15.92
CA MET A 1 49.61 22.78 14.72
C MET A 1 50.24 21.54 14.11
N GLY A 2 49.64 20.36 14.35
CA GLY A 2 50.08 19.09 13.75
C GLY A 2 49.16 18.71 12.58
N PRO A 3 49.63 17.95 11.58
CA PRO A 3 48.84 17.67 10.38
C PRO A 3 47.71 16.67 10.67
N ALA A 4 46.57 16.86 10.00
CA ALA A 4 45.40 15.99 10.09
C ALA A 4 45.66 14.60 9.47
N PRO A 5 45.03 13.53 9.98
CA PRO A 5 45.22 12.18 9.44
C PRO A 5 44.45 11.99 8.12
N PRO A 6 44.88 11.04 7.26
CA PRO A 6 44.24 10.81 5.97
C PRO A 6 42.91 10.08 6.09
N ILE A 7 41.96 10.47 5.23
CA ILE A 7 40.62 9.88 5.09
C ILE A 7 40.78 8.46 4.53
N ARG A 8 40.31 7.45 5.28
CA ARG A 8 40.23 6.06 4.78
C ARG A 8 39.07 5.94 3.79
N VAL A 9 39.39 5.48 2.58
CA VAL A 9 38.41 4.99 1.61
C VAL A 9 37.78 3.73 2.21
N VAL A 10 36.45 3.73 2.36
CA VAL A 10 35.68 2.57 2.83
C VAL A 10 35.65 1.55 1.70
N GLU A 11 36.41 0.47 1.85
CA GLU A 11 36.33 -0.71 0.97
C GLU A 11 34.91 -1.30 1.00
N ARG A 12 34.46 -1.69 -0.18
CA ARG A 12 33.18 -2.35 -0.46
C ARG A 12 33.10 -3.64 0.38
N LEU A 13 32.34 -3.62 1.47
CA LEU A 13 32.01 -4.83 2.23
C LEU A 13 31.28 -5.80 1.30
N ALA A 14 31.95 -6.91 0.98
CA ALA A 14 31.35 -8.05 0.31
C ALA A 14 30.20 -8.59 1.18
N LEU A 15 29.03 -8.75 0.57
CA LEU A 15 27.88 -9.42 1.18
C LEU A 15 28.28 -10.85 1.59
N PRO A 16 27.92 -11.32 2.79
CA PRO A 16 28.30 -12.65 3.25
C PRO A 16 27.64 -13.75 2.40
N ALA A 17 28.46 -14.75 2.07
CA ALA A 17 28.12 -15.96 1.32
C ALA A 17 27.27 -16.94 2.16
N CYS A 18 26.04 -16.56 2.51
CA CYS A 18 25.05 -17.46 3.14
C CYS A 18 23.91 -17.88 2.20
N TRP A 19 24.04 -17.63 0.90
CA TRP A 19 23.08 -18.06 -0.14
C TRP A 19 23.67 -19.10 -1.11
N ALA A 20 24.65 -19.88 -0.66
CA ALA A 20 25.16 -21.02 -1.40
C ALA A 20 24.97 -22.29 -0.55
N ASP A 21 24.24 -23.25 -1.11
CA ASP A 21 24.13 -24.66 -0.71
C ASP A 21 23.24 -25.04 0.50
N GLY A 22 21.93 -25.12 0.21
CA GLY A 22 21.18 -26.38 0.22
C GLY A 22 21.01 -27.17 1.52
N HIS A 23 19.77 -27.22 2.03
CA HIS A 23 19.13 -28.49 2.39
C HIS A 23 17.63 -28.48 2.11
N ASN A 24 17.31 -29.09 0.97
CA ASN A 24 16.00 -29.57 0.58
C ASN A 24 15.52 -30.64 1.59
N ARG A 25 14.58 -30.27 2.46
CA ARG A 25 13.71 -31.20 3.22
C ARG A 25 12.26 -30.74 3.15
N PHE A 26 11.73 -30.64 1.94
CA PHE A 26 10.29 -30.72 1.68
C PHE A 26 10.07 -31.71 0.53
N ALA A 27 10.43 -32.97 0.75
CA ALA A 27 10.01 -34.06 -0.11
C ALA A 27 8.56 -34.42 0.25
N GLY A 28 7.64 -34.25 -0.71
CA GLY A 28 6.30 -34.83 -0.63
C GLY A 28 5.13 -33.86 -0.51
N ASN A 29 5.10 -32.77 -1.29
CA ASN A 29 3.83 -32.34 -1.89
C ASN A 29 4.11 -31.49 -3.12
N SER A 30 3.62 -31.90 -4.27
CA SER A 30 3.67 -31.11 -5.50
C SER A 30 2.85 -29.83 -5.29
N PHE A 31 3.50 -28.74 -4.89
CA PHE A 31 2.89 -27.42 -4.94
C PHE A 31 2.59 -27.12 -6.40
N ARG A 32 1.32 -27.29 -6.79
CA ARG A 32 0.83 -26.79 -8.08
C ARG A 32 1.23 -25.32 -8.17
N LYS A 33 1.98 -24.95 -9.21
CA LYS A 33 2.22 -23.54 -9.56
C LYS A 33 0.87 -22.83 -9.52
N ASN A 34 0.71 -21.87 -8.61
CA ASN A 34 -0.50 -21.08 -8.55
C ASN A 34 -0.45 -20.15 -9.77
N THR A 35 -1.25 -20.42 -10.79
CA THR A 35 -1.21 -19.76 -12.11
C THR A 35 -1.96 -18.43 -12.16
N VAL A 36 -2.37 -17.90 -11.00
CA VAL A 36 -3.18 -16.67 -10.92
C VAL A 36 -2.27 -15.53 -10.48
N ALA A 37 -2.24 -14.45 -11.26
CA ALA A 37 -1.51 -13.24 -10.92
C ALA A 37 -2.01 -12.65 -9.59
N PRO A 38 -1.14 -12.06 -8.76
CA PRO A 38 -1.54 -11.47 -7.48
C PRO A 38 -2.51 -10.29 -7.70
N HIS A 39 -3.42 -10.09 -6.75
CA HIS A 39 -4.31 -8.93 -6.75
C HIS A 39 -3.51 -7.66 -6.46
N ARG A 40 -3.51 -6.71 -7.40
CA ARG A 40 -2.71 -5.48 -7.36
C ARG A 40 -3.43 -4.39 -6.57
N ILE A 41 -2.84 -3.99 -5.45
CA ILE A 41 -3.34 -2.88 -4.61
C ILE A 41 -2.38 -1.70 -4.74
N VAL A 42 -2.88 -0.57 -5.21
CA VAL A 42 -2.05 0.61 -5.45
C VAL A 42 -2.43 1.72 -4.50
N PHE A 43 -1.47 2.20 -3.73
CA PHE A 43 -1.63 3.37 -2.86
C PHE A 43 -1.08 4.58 -3.60
N ALA A 44 -1.98 5.40 -4.16
CA ALA A 44 -1.61 6.52 -5.02
C ALA A 44 -2.29 7.83 -4.61
N ASN A 45 -1.47 8.88 -4.52
CA ASN A 45 -1.88 10.26 -4.34
C ASN A 45 -0.71 11.17 -4.77
N GLU A 46 -0.95 12.12 -5.68
CA GLU A 46 0.07 13.07 -6.19
C GLU A 46 0.46 14.15 -5.17
N LYS A 47 -0.16 14.16 -3.99
CA LYS A 47 0.15 15.04 -2.86
C LYS A 47 0.87 14.25 -1.76
N GLY A 48 2.02 14.77 -1.35
CA GLY A 48 2.75 14.30 -0.18
C GLY A 48 2.00 14.54 1.14
N GLY A 49 2.30 13.74 2.17
CA GLY A 49 1.76 13.95 3.52
C GLY A 49 0.33 13.44 3.77
N THR A 50 -0.23 12.65 2.86
CA THR A 50 -1.60 12.11 2.95
C THR A 50 -1.68 10.77 3.69
N GLY A 51 -0.61 10.35 4.38
CA GLY A 51 -0.55 9.08 5.11
C GLY A 51 -0.36 7.83 4.25
N LYS A 52 -0.08 7.97 2.96
CA LYS A 52 -0.05 6.89 1.97
C LYS A 52 0.88 5.72 2.28
N SER A 53 2.16 5.96 2.56
CA SER A 53 3.11 4.90 2.92
C SER A 53 2.75 4.24 4.26
N THR A 54 2.25 5.03 5.23
CA THR A 54 1.75 4.51 6.51
C THR A 54 0.60 3.54 6.29
N THR A 55 -0.40 3.93 5.49
CA THR A 55 -1.53 3.08 5.13
C THR A 55 -1.07 1.84 4.39
N ALA A 56 -0.19 1.97 3.39
CA ALA A 56 0.33 0.87 2.59
C ALA A 56 1.02 -0.20 3.47
N VAL A 57 1.93 0.21 4.36
CA VAL A 57 2.62 -0.69 5.28
C VAL A 57 1.64 -1.40 6.22
N HIS A 58 0.72 -0.65 6.83
CA HIS A 58 -0.23 -1.24 7.79
C HIS A 58 -1.21 -2.19 7.11
N VAL A 59 -1.61 -1.90 5.88
CA VAL A 59 -2.43 -2.81 5.07
C VAL A 59 -1.64 -4.07 4.70
N ALA A 60 -0.39 -3.92 4.23
CA ALA A 60 0.47 -5.04 3.88
C ALA A 60 0.62 -6.03 5.04
N VAL A 61 0.97 -5.51 6.22
CA VAL A 61 1.18 -6.30 7.43
C VAL A 61 -0.14 -6.88 7.95
N ALA A 62 -1.25 -6.14 7.89
CA ALA A 62 -2.56 -6.67 8.27
C ALA A 62 -3.00 -7.85 7.39
N LEU A 63 -2.78 -7.77 6.08
CA LEU A 63 -3.04 -8.88 5.15
C LEU A 63 -2.14 -10.08 5.45
N ALA A 64 -0.86 -9.87 5.75
CA ALA A 64 0.05 -10.93 6.16
C ALA A 64 -0.40 -11.60 7.46
N TYR A 65 -0.88 -10.83 8.45
CA TYR A 65 -1.50 -11.36 9.68
C TYR A 65 -2.79 -12.15 9.43
N GLN A 66 -3.48 -11.90 8.31
CA GLN A 66 -4.64 -12.68 7.87
C GLN A 66 -4.23 -13.97 7.13
N GLY A 67 -2.92 -14.26 7.04
CA GLY A 67 -2.38 -15.45 6.38
C GLY A 67 -2.18 -15.30 4.87
N ALA A 68 -2.35 -14.09 4.32
CA ALA A 68 -2.10 -13.85 2.90
C ALA A 68 -0.60 -13.79 2.61
N LYS A 69 -0.19 -14.28 1.44
CA LYS A 69 1.15 -14.04 0.89
C LYS A 69 1.17 -12.66 0.25
N VAL A 70 1.95 -11.75 0.82
CA VAL A 70 1.95 -10.34 0.43
C VAL A 70 3.34 -9.95 -0.03
N ALA A 71 3.41 -9.25 -1.17
CA ALA A 71 4.58 -8.51 -1.58
C ALA A 71 4.26 -7.01 -1.76
N ALA A 72 5.27 -6.16 -1.65
CA ALA A 72 5.14 -4.72 -1.81
C ALA A 72 6.32 -4.12 -2.59
N ILE A 73 6.04 -3.18 -3.50
CA ILE A 73 7.04 -2.45 -4.28
C ILE A 73 6.92 -0.96 -3.95
N ASP A 74 8.03 -0.37 -3.51
CA ASP A 74 8.14 1.08 -3.29
C ASP A 74 8.56 1.75 -4.60
N LEU A 75 7.77 2.70 -5.10
CA LEU A 75 8.04 3.47 -6.32
C LEU A 75 8.60 4.86 -6.02
N ASP A 76 8.90 5.19 -4.76
CA ASP A 76 9.64 6.41 -4.42
C ASP A 76 11.09 6.07 -4.04
N PRO A 77 12.00 5.87 -5.03
CA PRO A 77 13.37 5.47 -4.76
C PRO A 77 14.17 6.51 -3.97
N ARG A 78 13.67 7.75 -3.84
CA ARG A 78 14.29 8.77 -3.00
C ARG A 78 13.86 8.64 -1.54
N GLN A 79 12.55 8.57 -1.31
CA GLN A 79 12.02 8.54 0.05
C GLN A 79 11.98 7.14 0.65
N ARG A 80 11.81 6.08 -0.14
CA ARG A 80 11.84 4.65 0.27
C ARG A 80 11.10 4.35 1.58
N THR A 81 9.98 5.01 1.82
CA THR A 81 9.33 4.99 3.14
C THR A 81 8.76 3.60 3.44
N LEU A 82 8.07 2.99 2.47
CA LEU A 82 7.55 1.63 2.63
C LEU A 82 8.70 0.63 2.74
N HIS A 83 9.71 0.76 1.88
CA HIS A 83 10.84 -0.16 1.87
C HIS A 83 11.62 -0.13 3.19
N ARG A 84 12.03 1.05 3.65
CA ARG A 84 12.76 1.19 4.93
C ARG A 84 11.95 0.66 6.11
N TYR A 85 10.63 0.82 6.09
CA TYR A 85 9.79 0.28 7.15
C TYR A 85 9.89 -1.25 7.23
N LEU A 86 9.77 -1.92 6.08
CA LEU A 86 9.82 -3.38 6.00
C LEU A 86 11.24 -3.92 6.21
N GLU A 87 12.27 -3.16 5.81
CA GLU A 87 13.66 -3.44 6.15
C GLU A 87 13.90 -3.38 7.67
N ASN A 88 13.47 -2.30 8.34
CA ASN A 88 13.53 -2.17 9.79
C ASN A 88 12.78 -3.30 10.51
N ARG A 89 11.65 -3.74 9.94
CA ARG A 89 10.87 -4.88 10.46
C ARG A 89 11.70 -6.16 10.38
N ALA A 90 12.25 -6.48 9.22
CA ALA A 90 13.07 -7.66 9.01
C ALA A 90 14.34 -7.66 9.89
N GLU A 91 14.95 -6.50 10.12
CA GLU A 91 16.05 -6.36 11.06
C GLU A 91 15.58 -6.61 12.50
N THR A 92 14.44 -6.05 12.92
CA THR A 92 13.90 -6.25 14.26
C THR A 92 13.53 -7.71 14.54
N VAL A 93 12.92 -8.38 13.56
CA VAL A 93 12.62 -9.83 13.58
C VAL A 93 13.89 -10.63 13.84
N ARG A 94 14.96 -10.39 13.07
CA ARG A 94 16.25 -11.08 13.25
C ARG A 94 16.92 -10.73 14.57
N ARG A 95 17.00 -9.45 14.92
CA ARG A 95 17.72 -8.97 16.11
C ARG A 95 17.07 -9.44 17.41
N ARG A 96 15.75 -9.56 17.44
CA ARG A 96 14.99 -10.00 18.63
C ARG A 96 14.69 -11.50 18.64
N ASP A 97 15.03 -12.23 17.57
CA ASP A 97 14.70 -13.64 17.38
C ASP A 97 13.19 -13.91 17.60
N ILE A 98 12.36 -13.15 16.90
CA ILE A 98 10.89 -13.25 16.97
C ILE A 98 10.31 -13.59 15.61
N ASP A 99 9.19 -14.29 15.57
CA ASP A 99 8.45 -14.56 14.34
C ASP A 99 7.32 -13.55 14.16
N LEU A 100 7.38 -12.77 13.07
CA LEU A 100 6.36 -11.80 12.70
C LEU A 100 6.05 -11.91 11.21
N PRO A 101 4.76 -11.94 10.82
CA PRO A 101 4.38 -11.86 9.41
C PRO A 101 5.02 -10.63 8.77
N THR A 102 5.84 -10.87 7.75
CA THR A 102 6.64 -9.85 7.08
C THR A 102 6.44 -10.00 5.56
N PRO A 103 5.79 -9.01 4.91
CA PRO A 103 5.65 -9.02 3.46
C PRO A 103 7.01 -9.11 2.75
N ARG A 104 7.05 -9.71 1.56
CA ARG A 104 8.19 -9.55 0.64
C ARG A 104 8.22 -8.09 0.17
N PHE A 105 9.40 -7.51 -0.05
CA PHE A 105 9.48 -6.11 -0.45
C PHE A 105 10.65 -5.82 -1.38
N ASP A 106 10.46 -4.82 -2.25
CA ASP A 106 11.51 -4.31 -3.15
C ASP A 106 11.31 -2.81 -3.46
N VAL A 107 12.29 -2.18 -4.10
CA VAL A 107 12.23 -0.79 -4.61
C VAL A 107 12.42 -0.80 -6.12
N PHE A 108 11.55 -0.09 -6.83
CA PHE A 108 11.77 0.18 -8.23
C PHE A 108 12.57 1.48 -8.42
N ASN A 109 13.79 1.38 -8.95
CA ASN A 109 14.68 2.53 -9.17
C ASN A 109 14.67 3.02 -10.64
N GLY A 110 13.62 2.73 -11.42
CA GLY A 110 13.61 2.99 -12.86
C GLY A 110 13.83 4.45 -13.27
N ALA A 111 13.37 5.41 -12.45
CA ALA A 111 13.63 6.83 -12.68
C ALA A 111 15.13 7.19 -12.61
N GLU A 112 15.91 6.47 -11.79
CA GLU A 112 17.35 6.69 -11.62
C GLU A 112 18.17 5.92 -12.66
N THR A 113 17.68 4.75 -13.10
CA THR A 113 18.36 3.88 -14.06
C THR A 113 17.94 4.11 -15.52
N GLY A 114 16.94 4.97 -15.78
CA GLY A 114 16.35 5.18 -17.10
C GLY A 114 15.48 4.01 -17.60
N ALA A 115 15.05 3.12 -16.70
CA ALA A 115 14.25 1.96 -17.07
C ALA A 115 12.78 2.32 -17.31
N GLY A 116 12.16 1.70 -18.32
CA GLY A 116 10.76 1.90 -18.68
C GLY A 116 9.76 1.14 -17.81
N VAL A 117 8.48 1.24 -18.17
CA VAL A 117 7.37 0.53 -17.48
C VAL A 117 7.47 -0.99 -17.64
N GLU A 118 8.13 -1.46 -18.68
CA GLU A 118 8.39 -2.87 -18.95
C GLU A 118 9.28 -3.50 -17.86
N ALA A 119 10.28 -2.75 -17.38
CA ALA A 119 11.13 -3.19 -16.28
C ALA A 119 10.36 -3.22 -14.95
N LEU A 120 9.42 -2.29 -14.75
CA LEU A 120 8.54 -2.30 -13.59
C LEU A 120 7.62 -3.52 -13.60
N GLU A 121 7.04 -3.88 -14.75
CA GLU A 121 6.20 -5.07 -14.85
C GLU A 121 7.02 -6.38 -14.72
N ALA A 122 8.26 -6.40 -15.19
CA ALA A 122 9.17 -7.53 -14.95
C ALA A 122 9.44 -7.72 -13.45
N LEU A 123 9.77 -6.64 -12.74
CA LEU A 123 9.94 -6.67 -11.27
C LEU A 123 8.65 -7.08 -10.57
N ALA A 124 7.51 -6.54 -10.98
CA ALA A 124 6.21 -6.88 -10.41
C ALA A 124 5.87 -8.37 -10.60
N SER A 125 6.21 -8.95 -11.76
CA SER A 125 6.04 -10.37 -12.04
C SER A 125 6.93 -11.23 -11.16
N GLU A 126 8.20 -10.86 -10.98
CA GLU A 126 9.17 -11.61 -10.15
C GLU A 126 8.82 -11.55 -8.66
N VAL A 127 8.58 -10.34 -8.16
CA VAL A 127 8.26 -10.08 -6.75
C VAL A 127 6.90 -10.67 -6.38
N GLY A 128 5.94 -10.60 -7.31
CA GLY A 128 4.58 -11.09 -7.15
C GLY A 128 4.40 -12.60 -7.37
N GLU A 129 5.42 -13.33 -7.82
CA GLU A 129 5.29 -14.77 -8.08
C GLU A 129 4.88 -15.52 -6.80
N GLY A 130 3.77 -16.26 -6.88
CA GLY A 130 3.23 -17.03 -5.77
C GLY A 130 2.59 -16.22 -4.64
N MET A 131 2.41 -14.90 -4.81
CA MET A 131 1.75 -14.03 -3.85
C MET A 131 0.23 -13.97 -4.09
N ASP A 132 -0.54 -13.72 -3.03
CA ASP A 132 -1.96 -13.40 -3.13
C ASP A 132 -2.18 -11.92 -3.46
N PHE A 133 -1.34 -11.04 -2.90
CA PHE A 133 -1.40 -9.59 -3.08
C PHE A 133 -0.06 -9.00 -3.45
N LEU A 134 -0.09 -8.01 -4.36
CA LEU A 134 1.05 -7.16 -4.69
C LEU A 134 0.68 -5.70 -4.46
N LEU A 135 1.35 -5.06 -3.51
CA LEU A 135 1.12 -3.66 -3.15
C LEU A 135 2.11 -2.75 -3.87
N PHE A 136 1.65 -1.56 -4.25
CA PHE A 136 2.52 -0.49 -4.75
C PHE A 136 2.33 0.77 -3.91
N ASP A 137 3.42 1.33 -3.39
CA ASP A 137 3.42 2.66 -2.76
C ASP A 137 4.03 3.67 -3.75
N THR A 138 3.23 4.61 -4.22
CA THR A 138 3.69 5.60 -5.21
C THR A 138 4.42 6.78 -4.55
N PRO A 139 5.17 7.61 -5.29
CA PRO A 139 5.62 8.89 -4.75
C PRO A 139 4.45 9.87 -4.58
N GLY A 140 4.63 10.88 -3.71
CA GLY A 140 3.68 11.97 -3.47
C GLY A 140 3.82 13.14 -4.46
N ARG A 141 3.94 12.82 -5.75
CA ARG A 141 4.10 13.74 -6.88
C ARG A 141 3.61 13.04 -8.15
N ASP A 142 3.38 13.81 -9.21
CA ASP A 142 3.14 13.24 -10.53
C ASP A 142 4.36 12.44 -11.00
N ASP A 143 4.14 11.19 -11.42
CA ASP A 143 5.18 10.25 -11.81
C ASP A 143 4.63 9.24 -12.85
N PRO A 144 5.38 8.94 -13.93
CA PRO A 144 4.90 8.03 -14.98
C PRO A 144 4.67 6.60 -14.49
N PHE A 145 5.49 6.10 -13.56
CA PHE A 145 5.33 4.77 -12.99
C PHE A 145 4.13 4.73 -12.04
N ALA A 146 3.91 5.79 -11.25
CA ALA A 146 2.73 5.94 -10.42
C ALA A 146 1.43 5.89 -11.24
N ARG A 147 1.37 6.64 -12.36
CA ARG A 147 0.23 6.61 -13.28
C ARG A 147 0.03 5.22 -13.88
N HIS A 148 1.10 4.58 -14.34
CA HIS A 148 1.06 3.24 -14.90
C HIS A 148 0.47 2.22 -13.91
N VAL A 149 0.98 2.15 -12.67
CA VAL A 149 0.46 1.20 -11.68
C VAL A 149 -0.98 1.54 -11.27
N ALA A 150 -1.33 2.82 -11.12
CA ALA A 150 -2.68 3.22 -10.79
C ALA A 150 -3.71 2.77 -11.84
N THR A 151 -3.36 2.83 -13.13
CA THR A 151 -4.25 2.37 -14.21
C THR A 151 -4.33 0.84 -14.36
N THR A 152 -3.37 0.10 -13.80
CA THR A 152 -3.33 -1.38 -13.84
C THR A 152 -3.84 -2.02 -12.54
N ALA A 153 -4.13 -1.22 -11.51
CA ALA A 153 -4.59 -1.68 -10.20
C ALA A 153 -5.89 -2.49 -10.28
N ASP A 154 -6.01 -3.53 -9.43
CA ASP A 154 -7.30 -4.18 -9.16
C ASP A 154 -8.06 -3.41 -8.08
N THR A 155 -7.33 -2.92 -7.07
CA THR A 155 -7.84 -1.96 -6.08
C THR A 155 -6.93 -0.73 -6.04
N LEU A 156 -7.47 0.42 -6.43
CA LEU A 156 -6.80 1.70 -6.29
C LEU A 156 -7.22 2.35 -4.97
N VAL A 157 -6.27 2.59 -4.09
CA VAL A 157 -6.47 3.26 -2.81
C VAL A 157 -5.89 4.66 -2.89
N THR A 158 -6.73 5.68 -2.69
CA THR A 158 -6.33 7.09 -2.65
C THR A 158 -6.55 7.66 -1.25
N PRO A 159 -5.53 7.63 -0.38
CA PRO A 159 -5.58 8.29 0.92
C PRO A 159 -5.69 9.80 0.75
N LEU A 160 -6.60 10.45 1.45
CA LEU A 160 -6.77 11.92 1.46
C LEU A 160 -6.96 12.39 2.89
N ASN A 161 -6.42 13.56 3.23
CA ASN A 161 -6.79 14.20 4.48
C ASN A 161 -8.16 14.87 4.31
N ASP A 162 -8.88 15.06 5.42
CA ASP A 162 -10.15 15.79 5.45
C ASP A 162 -9.95 17.31 5.25
N SER A 163 -9.49 17.68 4.06
CA SER A 163 -9.15 19.04 3.65
C SER A 163 -9.65 19.34 2.24
N PHE A 164 -10.25 20.51 2.03
CA PHE A 164 -10.69 20.96 0.70
C PHE A 164 -9.56 21.00 -0.33
N VAL A 165 -8.33 21.32 0.11
CA VAL A 165 -7.15 21.38 -0.75
C VAL A 165 -6.77 19.99 -1.27
N ASP A 166 -7.08 18.92 -0.52
CA ASP A 166 -6.76 17.55 -0.93
C ASP A 166 -7.78 17.03 -1.96
N PHE A 167 -9.03 17.52 -1.93
CA PHE A 167 -10.08 17.08 -2.86
C PHE A 167 -9.88 17.57 -4.30
N ASP A 168 -9.12 18.65 -4.51
CA ASP A 168 -8.76 19.12 -5.85
C ASP A 168 -8.01 18.07 -6.67
N LEU A 169 -7.38 17.09 -6.01
CA LEU A 169 -6.79 15.91 -6.68
C LEU A 169 -7.83 15.05 -7.39
N ILE A 170 -9.09 15.09 -6.97
CA ILE A 170 -10.18 14.34 -7.60
C ILE A 170 -11.01 15.26 -8.49
N GLY A 171 -11.29 16.48 -8.04
CA GLY A 171 -12.01 17.46 -8.82
C GLY A 171 -12.14 18.79 -8.12
N GLN A 172 -12.21 19.85 -8.92
CA GLN A 172 -12.40 21.21 -8.44
C GLN A 172 -13.84 21.39 -7.97
N VAL A 173 -13.97 21.79 -6.71
CA VAL A 173 -15.26 22.02 -6.05
C VAL A 173 -15.49 23.52 -5.90
N ASP A 174 -16.70 23.97 -6.23
CA ASP A 174 -17.12 25.35 -5.99
C ASP A 174 -17.16 25.68 -4.50
N ALA A 175 -16.50 26.76 -4.08
CA ALA A 175 -16.31 27.08 -2.65
C ALA A 175 -17.62 27.41 -1.89
N GLU A 176 -18.66 27.85 -2.60
CA GLU A 176 -19.93 28.28 -1.99
C GLU A 176 -21.02 27.21 -2.12
N THR A 177 -21.14 26.62 -3.31
CA THR A 177 -22.19 25.64 -3.64
C THR A 177 -21.75 24.20 -3.46
N PHE A 178 -20.45 23.95 -3.28
CA PHE A 178 -19.85 22.62 -3.19
C PHE A 178 -20.12 21.71 -4.39
N LYS A 179 -20.50 22.29 -5.54
CA LYS A 179 -20.69 21.56 -6.79
C LYS A 179 -19.37 21.31 -7.49
N VAL A 180 -19.24 20.11 -8.06
CA VAL A 180 -18.05 19.71 -8.83
C VAL A 180 -18.05 20.43 -10.18
N ARG A 181 -17.10 21.35 -10.38
CA ARG A 181 -16.94 22.10 -11.63
C ARG A 181 -16.24 21.27 -12.70
N ARG A 182 -15.07 20.72 -12.36
CA ARG A 182 -14.23 19.96 -13.29
C ARG A 182 -13.57 18.79 -12.57
N LEU A 183 -13.37 17.68 -13.27
CA LEU A 183 -12.51 16.59 -12.80
C LEU A 183 -11.03 16.99 -12.90
N SER A 184 -10.22 16.44 -12.01
CA SER A 184 -8.77 16.57 -12.12
C SER A 184 -8.24 15.68 -13.25
N PHE A 185 -7.02 15.96 -13.70
CA PHE A 185 -6.32 15.10 -14.66
C PHE A 185 -6.16 13.67 -14.14
N TYR A 186 -5.83 13.51 -12.84
CA TYR A 186 -5.73 12.21 -12.20
C TYR A 186 -7.06 11.45 -12.25
N ALA A 187 -8.18 12.09 -11.93
CA ALA A 187 -9.50 11.46 -11.98
C ALA A 187 -9.92 11.09 -13.42
N GLU A 188 -9.62 11.96 -14.39
CA GLU A 188 -9.85 11.68 -15.82
C GLU A 188 -9.04 10.44 -16.27
N LEU A 189 -7.76 10.33 -15.90
CA LEU A 189 -6.91 9.19 -16.21
C LEU A 189 -7.48 7.87 -15.66
N ILE A 190 -7.88 7.86 -14.39
CA ILE A 190 -8.43 6.67 -13.73
C ILE A 190 -9.78 6.29 -14.34
N TRP A 191 -10.62 7.28 -14.67
CA TRP A 191 -11.90 7.04 -15.35
C TRP A 191 -11.70 6.40 -16.74
N GLU A 192 -10.76 6.90 -17.54
CA GLU A 192 -10.41 6.32 -18.84
C GLU A 192 -9.87 4.89 -18.71
N ALA A 193 -9.02 4.63 -17.71
CA ALA A 193 -8.50 3.29 -17.44
C ALA A 193 -9.62 2.30 -17.09
N ARG A 194 -10.59 2.70 -16.26
CA ARG A 194 -11.78 1.89 -15.95
C ARG A 194 -12.61 1.59 -17.18
N LYS A 195 -12.89 2.61 -18.00
CA LYS A 195 -13.66 2.46 -19.24
C LYS A 195 -13.00 1.47 -20.20
N LYS A 196 -11.69 1.57 -20.39
CA LYS A 196 -10.90 0.62 -21.19
C LYS A 196 -10.97 -0.80 -20.62
N ARG A 197 -10.85 -0.94 -19.30
CA ARG A 197 -10.92 -2.24 -18.61
C ARG A 197 -12.29 -2.88 -18.73
N ALA A 198 -13.38 -2.12 -18.55
CA ALA A 198 -14.74 -2.62 -18.69
C ALA A 198 -15.03 -3.17 -20.09
N MET A 199 -14.53 -2.52 -21.14
CA MET A 199 -14.64 -3.02 -22.51
C MET A 199 -13.87 -4.33 -22.74
N ALA A 200 -12.71 -4.51 -22.08
CA ALA A 200 -11.92 -5.74 -22.14
C ALA A 200 -12.49 -6.87 -21.25
N THR A 201 -13.14 -6.52 -20.13
CA THR A 201 -13.80 -7.48 -19.21
C THR A 201 -14.87 -8.31 -19.89
N ILE A 202 -15.58 -7.76 -20.89
CA ILE A 202 -16.56 -8.50 -21.69
C ILE A 202 -15.91 -9.69 -22.43
N LYS A 203 -14.60 -9.62 -22.70
CA LYS A 203 -13.82 -10.66 -23.37
C LYS A 203 -13.08 -11.59 -22.40
N ASP A 204 -12.58 -11.06 -21.28
CA ASP A 204 -11.61 -11.75 -20.40
C ASP A 204 -12.09 -12.01 -18.95
N GLN A 205 -13.36 -11.76 -18.61
CA GLN A 205 -13.94 -11.92 -17.25
C GLN A 205 -13.18 -11.22 -16.11
N ARG A 206 -12.35 -10.21 -16.40
CA ARG A 206 -11.62 -9.46 -15.37
C ARG A 206 -12.55 -8.59 -14.53
N ARG A 207 -12.42 -8.61 -13.20
CA ARG A 207 -13.14 -7.67 -12.32
C ARG A 207 -12.84 -6.22 -12.69
N GLU A 208 -13.86 -5.37 -12.53
CA GLU A 208 -13.70 -3.92 -12.64
C GLU A 208 -12.74 -3.44 -11.54
N MET A 209 -11.93 -2.42 -11.84
CA MET A 209 -11.05 -1.81 -10.85
C MET A 209 -11.88 -1.16 -9.74
N ASP A 210 -11.60 -1.51 -8.50
CA ASP A 210 -12.21 -0.92 -7.33
C ASP A 210 -11.42 0.33 -6.90
N TRP A 211 -12.00 1.52 -7.07
CA TRP A 211 -11.38 2.76 -6.61
C TRP A 211 -11.94 3.18 -5.27
N VAL A 212 -11.08 3.19 -4.26
CA VAL A 212 -11.39 3.50 -2.87
C VAL A 212 -10.67 4.78 -2.44
N VAL A 213 -11.43 5.79 -2.07
CA VAL A 213 -10.92 6.99 -1.39
C VAL A 213 -10.92 6.74 0.11
N VAL A 214 -9.75 6.85 0.73
CA VAL A 214 -9.55 6.61 2.16
C VAL A 214 -9.38 7.94 2.86
N ARG A 215 -10.32 8.28 3.74
CA ARG A 215 -10.31 9.56 4.46
C ARG A 215 -9.52 9.46 5.76
N ASN A 216 -8.35 10.09 5.78
CA ASN A 216 -7.53 10.23 6.97
C ASN A 216 -7.96 11.49 7.73
N ARG A 217 -8.12 11.36 9.05
CA ARG A 217 -8.52 12.47 9.91
C ARG A 217 -7.29 13.18 10.44
N THR A 218 -7.26 14.50 10.26
CA THR A 218 -6.21 15.39 10.78
C THR A 218 -6.81 16.28 11.86
N GLY A 219 -6.53 15.98 13.13
CA GLY A 219 -6.94 16.81 14.26
C GLY A 219 -8.46 17.05 14.39
N PHE A 220 -8.82 18.16 15.05
CA PHE A 220 -10.22 18.55 15.26
C PHE A 220 -10.72 19.38 14.07
N THR A 221 -11.49 18.76 13.17
CA THR A 221 -12.20 19.48 12.10
C THR A 221 -13.53 20.00 12.64
N GLU A 222 -13.86 21.26 12.40
CA GLU A 222 -15.17 21.81 12.78
C GLU A 222 -16.32 20.98 12.16
N ALA A 223 -17.37 20.72 12.94
CA ALA A 223 -18.51 19.90 12.51
C ALA A 223 -19.17 20.42 11.22
N ARG A 224 -19.17 21.74 10.99
CA ARG A 224 -19.69 22.36 9.76
C ARG A 224 -18.84 22.00 8.54
N ASN A 225 -17.51 21.99 8.67
CA ASN A 225 -16.60 21.63 7.59
C ASN A 225 -16.69 20.14 7.28
N MET A 226 -16.84 19.29 8.30
CA MET A 226 -16.98 17.84 8.11
C MET A 226 -18.22 17.49 7.27
N ARG A 227 -19.37 18.12 7.53
CA ARG A 227 -20.60 17.92 6.73
C ARG A 227 -20.42 18.36 5.27
N ARG A 228 -19.74 19.49 5.04
CA ARG A 228 -19.50 20.01 3.68
C ARG A 228 -18.56 19.10 2.89
N ILE A 229 -17.49 18.62 3.53
CA ILE A 229 -16.55 17.67 2.95
C ILE A 229 -17.27 16.38 2.54
N GLU A 230 -18.13 15.86 3.42
CA GLU A 230 -18.91 14.65 3.15
C GLU A 230 -19.86 14.83 1.95
N GLN A 231 -20.53 16.00 1.85
CA GLN A 231 -21.37 16.33 0.70
C GLN A 231 -20.58 16.39 -0.61
N ALA A 232 -19.43 17.08 -0.62
CA ALA A 232 -18.58 17.19 -1.80
C ALA A 232 -18.05 15.83 -2.26
N LEU A 233 -17.59 15.00 -1.31
CA LEU A 233 -17.12 13.65 -1.60
C LEU A 233 -18.23 12.74 -2.12
N THR A 234 -19.45 12.88 -1.61
CA THR A 234 -20.60 12.11 -2.09
C THR A 234 -20.92 12.46 -3.55
N GLU A 235 -20.88 13.74 -3.91
CA GLU A 235 -21.12 14.18 -5.29
C GLU A 235 -19.99 13.75 -6.24
N LEU A 236 -18.73 13.88 -5.81
CA LEU A 236 -17.57 13.38 -6.58
C LEU A 236 -17.64 11.86 -6.78
N SER A 237 -18.01 11.11 -5.73
CA SER A 237 -18.16 9.66 -5.76
C SER A 237 -19.19 9.23 -6.79
N LYS A 238 -20.37 9.88 -6.84
CA LYS A 238 -21.40 9.60 -7.86
C LYS A 238 -20.92 9.85 -9.28
N ARG A 239 -20.12 10.91 -9.49
CA ARG A 239 -19.68 11.33 -10.83
C ARG A 239 -18.52 10.51 -11.37
N VAL A 240 -17.59 10.13 -10.50
CA VAL A 240 -16.31 9.48 -10.86
C VAL A 240 -16.33 7.97 -10.57
N GLY A 241 -17.22 7.53 -9.69
CA GLY A 241 -17.47 6.13 -9.39
C GLY A 241 -16.52 5.51 -8.37
N PHE A 242 -15.81 6.29 -7.55
CA PHE A 242 -15.07 5.75 -6.40
C PHE A 242 -15.99 5.61 -5.19
N ARG A 243 -15.63 4.73 -4.26
CA ARG A 243 -16.29 4.60 -2.96
C ARG A 243 -15.40 5.14 -1.85
N VAL A 244 -16.01 5.54 -0.73
CA VAL A 244 -15.30 6.19 0.37
C VAL A 244 -15.29 5.27 1.59
N THR A 245 -14.15 5.21 2.28
CA THR A 245 -14.02 4.54 3.59
C THR A 245 -13.21 5.38 4.57
N GLY A 246 -13.35 5.08 5.86
CA GLY A 246 -12.49 5.64 6.90
C GLY A 246 -11.05 5.14 6.78
N GLY A 247 -10.10 6.04 6.97
CA GLY A 247 -8.68 5.76 6.99
C GLY A 247 -8.08 5.74 8.39
N LEU A 248 -6.77 6.02 8.43
CA LEU A 248 -6.03 6.11 9.68
C LEU A 248 -5.96 7.57 10.11
N SER A 249 -6.32 7.86 11.35
CA SER A 249 -6.13 9.20 11.90
C SER A 249 -4.64 9.49 12.06
N GLU A 250 -4.19 10.72 11.83
CA GLU A 250 -2.80 11.07 12.06
C GLU A 250 -2.43 10.92 13.55
N ARG A 251 -1.42 10.10 13.83
CA ARG A 251 -0.96 9.81 15.19
C ARG A 251 0.56 9.70 15.24
N VAL A 252 1.15 10.17 16.35
CA VAL A 252 2.60 10.11 16.59
C VAL A 252 3.11 8.66 16.63
N ILE A 253 2.29 7.73 17.13
CA ILE A 253 2.65 6.31 17.23
C ILE A 253 3.17 5.70 15.92
N TYR A 254 2.63 6.11 14.76
CA TYR A 254 3.12 5.58 13.48
C TYR A 254 4.58 5.95 13.19
N ARG A 255 5.01 7.12 13.66
CA ARG A 255 6.40 7.60 13.53
C ARG A 255 7.30 6.93 14.57
N GLU A 256 6.81 6.72 15.79
CA GLU A 256 7.55 6.03 16.85
C GLU A 256 7.82 4.56 16.51
N LEU A 257 6.89 3.93 15.79
CA LEU A 257 7.02 2.54 15.36
C LEU A 257 7.98 2.37 14.17
N PHE A 258 8.13 3.39 13.33
CA PHE A 258 8.92 3.35 12.09
C PHE A 258 10.36 2.81 12.27
N PRO A 259 11.17 3.27 13.25
CA PRO A 259 12.54 2.78 13.43
C PRO A 259 12.63 1.28 13.75
N SER A 260 11.57 0.70 14.32
CA SER A 260 11.51 -0.72 14.64
C SER A 260 10.82 -1.57 13.56
N GLY A 261 10.16 -0.92 12.59
CA GLY A 261 9.31 -1.61 11.61
C GLY A 261 8.15 -2.40 12.22
N LEU A 262 7.83 -2.16 13.50
CA LEU A 262 6.67 -2.75 14.16
C LEU A 262 5.41 -2.01 13.72
N THR A 263 4.26 -2.65 13.76
CA THR A 263 2.96 -2.06 13.47
C THR A 263 2.06 -2.18 14.69
N LEU A 264 0.90 -1.53 14.62
CA LEU A 264 -0.13 -1.62 15.65
C LEU A 264 -0.59 -3.05 15.94
N LEU A 265 -0.29 -4.03 15.09
CA LEU A 265 -0.70 -5.44 15.25
C LEU A 265 0.25 -6.27 16.12
N ASP A 266 1.52 -5.85 16.27
CA ASP A 266 2.59 -6.65 16.91
C ASP A 266 2.56 -6.60 18.45
N LYS A 267 1.38 -6.78 19.08
CA LYS A 267 1.11 -6.52 20.51
C LYS A 267 2.18 -7.03 21.49
N GLY A 268 2.68 -8.25 21.28
CA GLY A 268 3.64 -8.89 22.19
C GLY A 268 5.02 -8.23 22.19
N HIS A 269 5.27 -7.28 21.28
CA HIS A 269 6.55 -6.61 21.09
C HIS A 269 6.44 -5.08 21.20
N LEU A 270 5.22 -4.59 21.50
CA LEU A 270 4.95 -3.19 21.80
C LEU A 270 5.11 -2.99 23.32
N GLY A 271 5.61 -1.82 23.73
CA GLY A 271 5.59 -1.39 25.13
C GLY A 271 4.16 -1.15 25.64
N GLU A 272 4.03 -0.36 26.71
CA GLU A 272 2.69 -0.03 27.25
C GLU A 272 1.80 0.62 26.19
N LEU A 273 0.64 0.01 25.94
CA LEU A 273 -0.31 0.48 24.95
C LEU A 273 -1.33 1.44 25.58
N GLY A 274 -1.25 2.71 25.22
CA GLY A 274 -2.26 3.70 25.58
C GLY A 274 -3.59 3.53 24.81
N THR A 275 -4.63 4.24 25.24
CA THR A 275 -5.97 4.26 24.62
C THR A 275 -5.92 4.65 23.15
N SER A 276 -5.03 5.57 22.76
CA SER A 276 -4.80 5.98 21.37
C SER A 276 -4.45 4.80 20.45
N HIS A 277 -3.70 3.80 20.95
CA HIS A 277 -3.31 2.63 20.16
C HIS A 277 -4.49 1.70 19.91
N LEU A 278 -5.39 1.55 20.89
CA LEU A 278 -6.61 0.76 20.74
C LEU A 278 -7.52 1.34 19.64
N VAL A 279 -7.69 2.67 19.62
CA VAL A 279 -8.46 3.35 18.58
C VAL A 279 -7.80 3.18 17.22
N ALA A 280 -6.49 3.38 17.12
CA ALA A 280 -5.75 3.22 15.86
C ALA A 280 -5.86 1.80 15.28
N ARG A 281 -5.87 0.77 16.15
CA ARG A 281 -6.11 -0.62 15.73
C ARG A 281 -7.53 -0.83 15.22
N GLN A 282 -8.51 -0.19 15.85
CA GLN A 282 -9.89 -0.28 15.41
C GLN A 282 -10.09 0.41 14.04
N GLU A 283 -9.48 1.58 13.85
CA GLU A 283 -9.41 2.28 12.56
C GLU A 283 -8.78 1.37 11.48
N LEU A 284 -7.66 0.71 11.79
CA LEU A 284 -7.02 -0.23 10.85
C LEU A 284 -7.94 -1.40 10.48
N ARG A 285 -8.65 -2.00 11.44
CA ARG A 285 -9.61 -3.08 11.15
C ARG A 285 -10.75 -2.61 10.26
N GLN A 286 -11.30 -1.43 10.54
CA GLN A 286 -12.36 -0.81 9.74
C GLN A 286 -11.87 -0.49 8.33
N LEU A 287 -10.64 0.01 8.20
CA LEU A 287 -10.01 0.23 6.90
C LEU A 287 -9.89 -1.09 6.12
N ILE A 288 -9.34 -2.15 6.70
CA ILE A 288 -9.18 -3.45 6.01
C ILE A 288 -10.53 -4.00 5.56
N ALA A 289 -11.55 -3.98 6.44
CA ALA A 289 -12.90 -4.39 6.08
C ALA A 289 -13.47 -3.50 4.96
N GLY A 290 -13.27 -2.19 5.07
CA GLY A 290 -13.67 -1.20 4.09
C GLY A 290 -12.98 -1.36 2.75
N LEU A 291 -11.76 -1.92 2.66
CA LEU A 291 -11.10 -2.18 1.38
C LEU A 291 -11.76 -3.32 0.59
N ASN A 292 -12.60 -4.16 1.21
CA ASN A 292 -13.36 -5.24 0.54
C ASN A 292 -12.47 -6.11 -0.38
N LEU A 293 -11.26 -6.41 0.07
CA LEU A 293 -10.27 -7.18 -0.70
C LEU A 293 -10.71 -8.65 -0.81
N PRO A 294 -10.37 -9.33 -1.93
CA PRO A 294 -10.71 -10.75 -2.09
C PRO A 294 -10.08 -11.60 -0.98
N THR A 295 -10.78 -12.64 -0.56
CA THR A 295 -10.22 -13.60 0.40
C THR A 295 -9.04 -14.34 -0.24
N PRO A 296 -7.91 -14.52 0.46
CA PRO A 296 -6.77 -15.28 -0.07
C PRO A 296 -7.16 -16.69 -0.50
N ALA A 297 -6.57 -17.19 -1.59
CA ALA A 297 -6.94 -18.47 -2.18
C ALA A 297 -6.78 -19.66 -1.21
N GLN A 298 -5.81 -19.55 -0.29
CA GLN A 298 -5.55 -20.58 0.72
C GLN A 298 -6.68 -20.66 1.76
N ARG A 299 -7.17 -19.50 2.21
CA ARG A 299 -8.34 -19.40 3.11
C ARG A 299 -9.65 -19.78 2.41
N GLN A 300 -9.79 -19.50 1.11
CA GLN A 300 -10.95 -19.97 0.33
C GLN A 300 -11.00 -21.51 0.27
N LYS A 301 -9.86 -22.18 0.12
CA LYS A 301 -9.78 -23.66 0.16
C LYS A 301 -10.10 -24.22 1.55
N GLU A 302 -9.61 -23.59 2.61
CA GLU A 302 -9.94 -23.98 3.99
C GLU A 302 -11.44 -23.81 4.29
N LEU A 303 -12.05 -22.71 3.84
CA LEU A 303 -13.49 -22.47 3.99
C LEU A 303 -14.33 -23.47 3.17
N ALA A 304 -13.94 -23.75 1.93
CA ALA A 304 -14.64 -24.71 1.06
C ALA A 304 -14.55 -26.17 1.57
N LEU A 305 -13.50 -26.51 2.32
CA LEU A 305 -13.35 -27.81 2.99
C LEU A 305 -14.07 -27.88 4.35
N ALA A 306 -14.48 -26.72 4.90
CA ALA A 306 -15.14 -26.60 6.20
C ALA A 306 -16.68 -26.49 6.11
N GLU A 307 -17.24 -26.41 4.89
CA GLU A 307 -18.69 -26.54 4.70
C GLU A 307 -19.11 -28.02 4.91
N PRO A 308 -20.11 -28.32 5.75
CA PRO A 308 -20.61 -29.67 5.89
C PRO A 308 -21.26 -30.10 4.57
N ALA A 309 -20.87 -31.28 4.09
CA ALA A 309 -21.41 -31.93 2.90
C ALA A 309 -22.92 -32.18 2.98
#